data_AF-A0A958FS80-F1
#
_entry.id   AF-A0A958FS80-F1
#
_cell.length_a   1.000
_cell.length_b   1.000
_cell.length_c   1.000
_cell.angle_alpha   90.00
_cell.angle_beta   90.00
_cell.angle_gamma   90.00
#
_symmetry.space_group_name_H-M   'P 1'
#
loop_
_entity.id
_entity.type
_entity.pdbx_description
1 polymer ?
#
loop_
_entity_poly.entity_id
_entity_poly.type
_entity_poly.pdbx_seq_one_letter_code
_entity_poly.pdbx_strand_id
1 'polypeptide(L)'
;HLVVELQEDVIEFRLKKIITLENPYLSRIDIEKVRQRTTQCQPSFQQLSNIFKSQRSEVARLLQSIPISNWLRYGLLEGEGHVTFRELIRRYFEFDRDFFQMLKEYVQQNEWISFD
;
A
#
# COMPACT_ATOMS: atom_id res chain seq x y z
N HIS A 1 -5.39 17.99 1.13
CA HIS A 1 -4.24 18.51 0.35
C HIS A 1 -2.90 18.21 1.02
N LEU A 2 -2.67 18.62 2.27
CA LEU A 2 -1.39 18.37 2.98
C LEU A 2 -0.95 16.89 3.07
N VAL A 3 -1.90 15.95 3.19
CA VAL A 3 -1.60 14.50 3.33
C VAL A 3 -1.12 13.87 2.03
N VAL A 4 -1.58 14.38 0.88
CA VAL A 4 -1.13 13.91 -0.45
C VAL A 4 0.28 14.43 -0.73
N GLU A 5 0.54 15.70 -0.40
CA GLU A 5 1.87 16.30 -0.48
C GLU A 5 2.88 15.59 0.44
N LEU A 6 2.49 15.25 1.67
CA LEU A 6 3.32 14.46 2.60
C LEU A 6 3.59 13.04 2.09
N GLN A 7 2.64 12.42 1.38
CA GLN A 7 2.87 11.10 0.77
C GLN A 7 3.83 11.18 -0.41
N GLU A 8 3.73 12.22 -1.24
CA GLU A 8 4.65 12.49 -2.34
C GLU A 8 6.07 12.75 -1.81
N ASP A 9 6.21 13.55 -0.74
CA ASP A 9 7.48 13.85 -0.10
C ASP A 9 8.14 12.60 0.52
N VAL A 10 7.36 11.73 1.15
CA VAL A 10 7.86 10.47 1.72
C VAL A 10 8.29 9.50 0.63
N ILE A 11 7.56 9.44 -0.49
CA ILE A 11 7.95 8.65 -1.66
C ILE A 11 9.22 9.22 -2.28
N GLU A 12 9.33 10.53 -2.44
CA GLU A 12 10.52 11.20 -2.97
C GLU A 12 11.73 10.99 -2.07
N PHE A 13 11.58 11.09 -0.76
CA PHE A 13 12.65 10.84 0.21
C PHE A 13 13.11 9.38 0.18
N ARG A 14 12.18 8.42 0.11
CA ARG A 14 12.51 7.00 0.00
C ARG A 14 13.20 6.69 -1.32
N LEU A 15 12.74 7.27 -2.43
CA LEU A 15 13.38 7.15 -3.75
C LEU A 15 14.78 7.77 -3.76
N LYS A 16 14.94 8.96 -3.18
CA LYS A 16 16.27 9.58 -3.00
C LYS A 16 17.18 8.67 -2.21
N LYS A 17 16.76 8.18 -1.04
CA LYS A 17 17.54 7.26 -0.19
C LYS A 17 17.90 5.95 -0.92
N ILE A 18 17.01 5.45 -1.77
CA ILE A 18 17.23 4.28 -2.64
C ILE A 18 18.23 4.56 -3.75
N ILE A 19 18.26 5.79 -4.30
CA ILE A 19 19.20 6.21 -5.34
C ILE A 19 20.59 6.50 -4.73
N THR A 20 20.67 7.09 -3.52
CA THR A 20 21.94 7.37 -2.84
C THR A 20 22.64 6.10 -2.36
N LEU A 21 21.87 5.06 -2.03
CA LEU A 21 22.40 3.73 -1.74
C LEU A 21 22.51 2.97 -3.06
N GLU A 22 23.64 3.10 -3.75
CA GLU A 22 23.95 2.43 -5.03
C GLU A 22 23.68 0.91 -4.97
N ASN A 23 22.43 0.51 -5.18
CA ASN A 23 22.02 -0.88 -5.24
C ASN A 23 21.94 -1.27 -6.73
N PRO A 24 22.92 -2.02 -7.26
CA PRO A 24 22.99 -2.34 -8.69
C PRO A 24 21.84 -3.22 -9.21
N TYR A 25 20.96 -3.70 -8.32
CA TYR A 25 19.80 -4.53 -8.64
C TYR A 25 18.47 -3.76 -8.66
N LEU A 26 18.46 -2.47 -8.32
CA LEU A 26 17.28 -1.63 -8.50
C LEU A 26 17.21 -1.23 -9.98
N SER A 27 16.37 -1.96 -10.73
CA SER A 27 15.92 -1.56 -12.06
C SER A 27 15.64 -0.06 -12.05
N ARG A 28 16.42 0.74 -12.79
CA ARG A 28 16.23 2.19 -12.90
C ARG A 28 14.75 2.43 -13.19
N ILE A 29 14.01 2.94 -12.21
CA ILE A 29 12.60 3.25 -12.39
C ILE A 29 12.55 4.37 -13.42
N ASP A 30 12.19 3.99 -14.64
CA ASP A 30 12.03 4.92 -15.76
C ASP A 30 10.73 5.68 -15.55
N ILE A 31 10.85 6.86 -14.92
CA ILE A 31 9.73 7.72 -14.52
C ILE A 31 8.87 8.08 -15.74
N GLU A 32 9.47 8.24 -16.92
CA GLU A 32 8.75 8.56 -18.15
C GLU A 32 7.96 7.36 -18.66
N LYS A 33 8.47 6.13 -18.56
CA LYS A 33 7.67 4.92 -18.82
C LYS A 33 6.53 4.73 -17.83
N VAL A 34 6.74 5.06 -16.56
CA VAL A 34 5.68 5.00 -15.55
C VAL A 34 4.59 6.01 -15.91
N ARG A 35 4.95 7.27 -16.20
CA ARG A 35 4.01 8.31 -16.62
C ARG A 35 3.25 7.95 -17.90
N GLN A 36 3.94 7.48 -18.94
CA GLN A 36 3.33 7.09 -20.21
C GLN A 36 2.33 5.94 -20.05
N ARG A 37 2.61 4.96 -19.16
CA ARG A 37 1.66 3.90 -18.81
C ARG A 37 0.41 4.44 -18.11
N THR A 38 0.57 5.42 -17.22
CA THR A 38 -0.56 6.04 -16.51
C THR A 38 -1.48 6.83 -17.45
N THR A 39 -0.96 7.40 -18.54
CA THR A 39 -1.76 8.18 -19.50
C THR A 39 -2.47 7.33 -20.54
N GLN A 40 -1.92 6.16 -20.89
CA GLN A 40 -2.41 5.34 -22.03
C GLN A 40 -3.43 4.27 -21.65
N CYS A 41 -3.58 3.94 -20.36
CA CYS A 41 -4.56 2.95 -19.91
C CYS A 41 -5.04 3.34 -18.52
N GLN A 42 -6.06 4.19 -18.43
CA GLN A 42 -6.79 4.34 -17.18
C GLN A 42 -7.74 3.14 -17.03
N PRO A 43 -7.48 2.21 -16.11
CA PRO A 43 -8.38 1.09 -15.89
C PRO A 43 -9.74 1.60 -15.42
N SER A 44 -10.82 0.96 -15.89
CA SER A 44 -12.15 1.26 -15.37
C SER A 44 -12.24 0.97 -13.88
N PHE A 45 -13.18 1.60 -13.17
CA PHE A 45 -13.41 1.30 -11.75
C PHE A 45 -13.61 -0.20 -11.51
N GLN A 46 -14.33 -0.88 -12.42
CA GLN A 46 -14.53 -2.32 -12.33
C GLN A 46 -13.21 -3.10 -12.43
N GLN A 47 -12.30 -2.69 -13.31
CA GLN A 47 -10.96 -3.29 -13.41
C GLN A 47 -10.14 -3.05 -12.14
N LEU A 48 -10.15 -1.82 -11.61
CA LEU A 48 -9.48 -1.49 -10.34
C LEU A 48 -10.03 -2.30 -9.16
N SER A 49 -11.36 -2.42 -9.07
CA SER A 49 -12.03 -3.21 -8.05
C SER A 49 -11.63 -4.69 -8.14
N ASN A 50 -11.57 -5.25 -9.35
CA ASN A 50 -11.17 -6.63 -9.58
C ASN A 50 -9.70 -6.88 -9.22
N ILE A 51 -8.80 -5.96 -9.58
CA ILE A 51 -7.38 -6.03 -9.19
C ILE A 51 -7.25 -6.02 -7.66
N PHE A 52 -7.92 -5.09 -7.00
CA PHE A 52 -7.91 -5.00 -5.54
C PHE A 52 -8.42 -6.30 -4.89
N LYS A 53 -9.56 -6.83 -5.35
CA LYS A 53 -10.11 -8.10 -4.84
C LYS A 53 -9.14 -9.27 -5.03
N SER A 54 -8.51 -9.37 -6.21
CA SER A 54 -7.52 -10.42 -6.50
C SER A 54 -6.33 -10.34 -5.55
N GLN A 55 -5.76 -9.16 -5.37
CA GLN A 55 -4.63 -8.93 -4.47
C GLN A 55 -4.99 -9.27 -3.01
N ARG A 56 -6.18 -8.86 -2.55
CA ARG A 56 -6.65 -9.22 -1.21
C ARG A 56 -6.83 -10.72 -1.03
N SER A 57 -7.33 -11.42 -2.04
CA SER A 57 -7.44 -12.89 -2.02
C SER A 57 -6.07 -13.57 -1.96
N GLU A 58 -5.07 -13.06 -2.68
CA GLU A 58 -3.69 -13.56 -2.63
C GLU A 58 -3.06 -13.36 -1.26
N VAL A 59 -3.21 -12.18 -0.65
CA VAL A 59 -2.75 -11.93 0.72
C VAL A 59 -3.41 -12.89 1.69
N ALA A 60 -4.73 -13.11 1.59
CA ALA A 60 -5.43 -14.05 2.46
C ALA A 60 -4.90 -15.49 2.30
N ARG A 61 -4.66 -15.95 1.06
CA ARG A 61 -4.08 -17.27 0.79
C ARG A 61 -2.67 -17.39 1.37
N LEU A 62 -1.84 -16.36 1.22
CA LEU A 62 -0.50 -16.34 1.81
C LEU A 62 -0.57 -16.45 3.34
N LEU A 63 -1.41 -15.65 3.99
CA LEU A 63 -1.57 -15.68 5.44
C LEU A 63 -2.04 -17.05 5.94
N GLN A 64 -2.98 -17.70 5.23
CA GLN A 64 -3.45 -19.05 5.56
C GLN A 64 -2.36 -20.12 5.46
N SER A 65 -1.36 -19.92 4.59
CA SER A 65 -0.25 -20.86 4.42
C SER A 65 0.77 -20.82 5.57
N ILE A 66 0.72 -19.80 6.43
CA ILE A 66 1.71 -19.60 7.50
C ILE A 66 1.36 -20.46 8.72
N PRO A 67 2.25 -21.34 9.19
CA PRO A 67 2.01 -22.15 10.38
C PRO A 67 1.73 -21.31 11.62
N ILE A 68 0.80 -21.73 12.48
CA ILE A 68 0.40 -21.00 13.69
C ILE A 68 1.57 -20.66 14.61
N SER A 69 2.60 -21.50 14.66
CA SER A 69 3.83 -21.23 15.42
C SER A 69 4.50 -19.93 14.99
N ASN A 70 4.46 -19.60 13.70
CA ASN A 70 5.12 -18.42 13.15
C ASN A 70 4.31 -17.14 13.44
N TRP A 71 2.99 -17.25 13.60
CA TRP A 71 2.13 -16.14 13.99
C TRP A 71 2.48 -15.60 15.38
N LEU A 72 2.92 -16.47 16.28
CA LEU A 72 3.25 -16.14 17.67
C LEU A 72 4.74 -15.83 17.89
N ARG A 73 5.59 -16.00 16.87
CA ARG A 73 7.01 -15.64 16.96
C ARG A 73 7.18 -14.14 17.01
N TYR A 74 8.05 -13.69 17.91
CA TYR A 74 8.47 -12.30 18.01
C TYR A 74 9.53 -11.98 16.95
N GLY A 75 9.33 -10.86 16.26
CA GLY A 75 10.35 -10.17 15.48
C GLY A 75 10.69 -8.83 16.14
N LEU A 76 11.83 -8.25 15.75
CA LEU A 76 12.18 -6.88 16.14
C LEU A 76 11.69 -5.93 15.05
N LEU A 77 10.83 -4.98 15.42
CA LEU A 77 10.39 -3.90 14.56
C LEU A 77 11.09 -2.61 14.99
N GLU A 78 11.72 -1.92 14.03
CA GLU A 78 12.43 -0.67 14.28
C GLU A 78 11.47 0.39 14.86
N GLY A 79 11.84 1.01 15.98
CA GLY A 79 11.03 2.01 16.68
C GLY A 79 9.93 1.48 17.59
N GLU A 80 9.57 0.19 17.51
CA GLU A 80 8.45 -0.39 18.28
C GLU A 80 8.86 -1.59 19.16
N GLY A 81 10.05 -2.16 18.94
CA GLY A 81 10.58 -3.25 19.74
C GLY A 81 10.03 -4.61 19.30
N HIS A 82 9.86 -5.52 20.26
CA HIS A 82 9.45 -6.90 19.96
C HIS A 82 7.95 -6.99 19.69
N VAL A 83 7.61 -7.42 18.47
CA VAL A 83 6.22 -7.52 18.00
C VAL A 83 6.03 -8.91 17.37
N THR A 84 4.90 -9.55 17.64
CA THR A 84 4.57 -10.83 16.99
C THR A 84 4.09 -10.61 15.57
N PHE A 85 4.24 -11.61 14.70
CA PHE A 85 3.69 -11.53 13.35
C PHE A 85 2.16 -11.31 13.36
N ARG A 86 1.43 -11.93 14.31
CA ARG A 86 0.01 -11.67 14.54
C ARG A 86 -0.29 -10.19 14.80
N GLU A 87 0.49 -9.57 15.67
CA GLU A 87 0.30 -8.17 16.05
C GLU A 87 0.61 -7.22 14.89
N LEU A 88 1.65 -7.52 14.11
CA LEU A 88 1.98 -6.78 12.90
C LEU A 88 0.83 -6.82 11.87
N ILE A 89 0.27 -8.00 11.61
CA ILE A 89 -0.84 -8.18 10.69
C ILE A 89 -2.12 -7.49 11.20
N ARG A 90 -2.40 -7.57 12.51
CA ARG A 90 -3.54 -6.87 13.13
C ARG A 90 -3.46 -5.36 12.87
N ARG A 91 -2.31 -4.74 13.13
CA ARG A 91 -2.08 -3.31 12.93
C ARG A 91 -2.25 -2.90 11.47
N TYR A 92 -1.75 -3.71 10.54
CA TYR A 92 -1.91 -3.46 9.11
C TYR A 92 -3.38 -3.38 8.69
N PHE A 93 -4.20 -4.32 9.18
CA PHE A 93 -5.64 -4.31 8.88
C PHE A 93 -6.42 -3.20 9.60
N GLU A 94 -6.00 -2.81 10.80
CA GLU A 94 -6.60 -1.68 11.51
C GLU A 94 -6.33 -0.37 10.78
N PHE A 95 -5.10 -0.15 10.35
CA PHE A 95 -4.74 0.99 9.53
C PHE A 95 -5.56 1.05 8.23
N ASP A 96 -5.68 -0.08 7.53
CA ASP A 96 -6.50 -0.17 6.32
C ASP A 96 -7.96 0.19 6.59
N ARG A 97 -8.55 -0.33 7.67
CA ARG A 97 -9.94 -0.03 8.05
C ARG A 97 -10.14 1.46 8.29
N ASP A 98 -9.26 2.07 9.06
CA ASP A 98 -9.38 3.48 9.43
C ASP A 98 -9.18 4.38 8.18
N PHE A 99 -8.27 3.99 7.28
CA PHE A 99 -8.10 4.64 5.98
C PHE A 99 -9.36 4.52 5.09
N PHE A 100 -9.98 3.35 4.99
CA PHE A 100 -11.21 3.17 4.22
C PHE A 100 -12.39 3.96 4.81
N GLN A 101 -12.46 4.05 6.14
CA GLN A 101 -13.46 4.86 6.81
C GLN A 101 -13.28 6.35 6.47
N MET A 102 -12.05 6.87 6.55
CA MET A 102 -11.72 8.23 6.14
C MET A 102 -12.06 8.48 4.65
N LEU A 103 -11.74 7.55 3.75
CA LEU A 103 -12.09 7.67 2.34
C LEU A 103 -13.61 7.73 2.12
N LYS A 104 -14.36 6.88 2.82
CA LYS A 104 -15.82 6.87 2.74
C LYS A 104 -16.41 8.21 3.17
N GLU A 105 -15.94 8.75 4.29
CA GLU A 105 -16.36 10.07 4.80
C GLU A 105 -16.03 11.17 3.80
N TYR A 106 -14.82 11.15 3.22
CA TYR A 106 -14.39 12.11 2.22
C TYR A 106 -15.29 12.08 0.97
N VAL A 107 -15.60 10.89 0.45
CA VAL A 107 -16.49 10.72 -0.71
C VAL A 107 -17.91 11.22 -0.41
N GLN A 108 -18.43 10.96 0.79
CA GLN A 108 -19.77 11.39 1.21
C GLN A 108 -19.87 12.91 1.40
N GLN A 109 -18.82 13.57 1.88
CA GLN A 109 -18.79 15.02 2.12
C GLN A 109 -18.59 15.84 0.83
N ASN A 110 -17.93 15.27 -0.18
CA ASN A 110 -17.55 16.01 -1.39
C ASN A 110 -18.43 15.70 -2.60
N GLU A 111 -19.63 15.14 -2.41
CA GLU A 111 -20.58 14.75 -3.48
C GLU A 111 -19.87 14.27 -4.75
N TRP A 112 -18.99 13.27 -4.62
CA TRP A 112 -18.26 12.76 -5.77
C TRP A 112 -19.27 12.26 -6.80
N ILE A 113 -19.32 12.97 -7.93
CA ILE A 113 -20.21 12.76 -9.06
C ILE A 113 -20.16 11.28 -9.44
N SER A 114 -21.33 10.65 -9.49
CA SER A 114 -21.51 9.29 -10.00
C SER A 114 -20.80 9.15 -11.34
N PHE A 115 -19.77 8.30 -11.40
CA PHE A 115 -19.29 7.78 -12.67
C PHE A 115 -20.17 6.57 -13.00
N ASP A 116 -21.33 6.86 -13.58
CA ASP A 116 -22.16 5.87 -14.28
C ASP A 116 -21.38 5.22 -15.43
#